data_AF-A0A938AXA4-F1
#
_entry.id   AF-A0A938AXA4-F1
#
_cell.length_a   1.000
_cell.length_b   1.000
_cell.length_c   1.000
_cell.angle_alpha   90.00
_cell.angle_beta   90.00
_cell.angle_gamma   90.00
#
_symmetry.space_group_name_H-M   'P 1'
#
loop_
_entity.id
_entity.type
_entity.pdbx_description
1 polymer ?
#
loop_
_entity_poly.entity_id
_entity_poly.type
_entity_poly.pdbx_seq_one_letter_code
_entity_poly.pdbx_strand_id
1 'polypeptide(L)' 'GKLDLAISDFNKAIELRPNYALAYFNRGITLQLKGDTMAAIADYNKAIQLSDNVALIEAARQRISDIQRKR' A
#
# COMPACT_ATOMS: atom_id res chain seq x y z
N GLY A 1 10.79 4.87 -13.95
CA GLY A 1 9.82 4.13 -14.79
C GLY A 1 8.39 4.42 -14.37
N LYS A 2 7.37 3.85 -15.03
CA LYS A 2 5.94 4.12 -14.70
C LYS A 2 5.59 3.88 -13.23
N LEU A 3 6.24 2.90 -12.58
CA LEU A 3 6.06 2.63 -11.15
C LEU A 3 6.56 3.78 -10.26
N ASP A 4 7.68 4.42 -10.60
CA ASP A 4 8.22 5.54 -9.81
C ASP A 4 7.31 6.77 -9.88
N LEU A 5 6.71 7.01 -11.05
CA LEU A 5 5.72 8.08 -11.23
C LEU A 5 4.47 7.81 -10.39
N ALA A 6 3.94 6.58 -10.41
CA ALA A 6 2.80 6.20 -9.57
C ALA A 6 3.11 6.35 -8.06
N ILE A 7 4.31 5.95 -7.62
CA ILE A 7 4.76 6.19 -6.23
C ILE A 7 4.77 7.68 -5.91
N SER A 8 5.28 8.52 -6.81
CA SER A 8 5.28 9.99 -6.63
C SER A 8 3.87 10.55 -6.51
N ASP A 9 2.93 10.09 -7.35
CA ASP A 9 1.53 10.54 -7.30
C ASP A 9 0.85 10.12 -5.99
N PHE A 10 1.09 8.90 -5.51
CA PHE A 10 0.58 8.46 -4.21
C PHE A 10 1.23 9.20 -3.04
N ASN A 11 2.52 9.56 -3.13
CA ASN A 11 3.18 10.40 -2.12
C ASN A 11 2.47 11.75 -2.00
N LYS A 12 2.19 12.41 -3.13
CA LYS A 12 1.43 13.68 -3.13
C LYS A 12 0.03 13.51 -2.55
N ALA A 13 -0.66 12.42 -2.90
CA ALA A 13 -1.98 12.13 -2.34
C ALA A 13 -1.94 11.97 -0.80
N ILE A 14 -0.89 11.33 -0.28
CA ILE A 14 -0.65 11.15 1.16
C ILE A 14 -0.27 12.47 1.84
N GLU A 15 0.55 13.31 1.20
CA GLU A 15 0.88 14.65 1.72
C GLU A 15 -0.37 15.53 1.84
N LEU A 16 -1.25 15.49 0.84
CA LEU A 16 -2.51 16.25 0.84
C LEU A 16 -3.54 15.67 1.81
N ARG A 17 -3.58 14.34 1.97
CA ARG A 17 -4.50 13.63 2.86
C ARG A 17 -3.80 12.46 3.57
N PRO A 18 -3.17 12.72 4.73
CA PRO A 18 -2.40 11.70 5.46
C PRO A 18 -3.23 10.52 6.00
N ASN A 19 -4.56 10.66 6.04
CA ASN A 19 -5.48 9.61 6.44
C ASN A 19 -6.12 8.87 5.25
N TYR A 20 -5.64 9.06 4.02
CA TYR A 20 -6.23 8.45 2.84
C TYR A 20 -5.79 7.00 2.65
N ALA A 21 -6.51 6.06 3.28
CA ALA A 21 -6.17 4.64 3.30
C ALA A 21 -5.93 4.02 1.89
N LEU A 22 -6.73 4.40 0.88
CA LEU A 22 -6.56 3.90 -0.49
C LEU A 22 -5.23 4.33 -1.14
N ALA A 23 -4.71 5.51 -0.81
CA ALA A 23 -3.41 5.94 -1.34
C ALA A 23 -2.27 5.07 -0.81
N TYR A 24 -2.29 4.74 0.49
CA TYR A 24 -1.34 3.79 1.06
C TYR A 24 -1.50 2.39 0.43
N PHE A 25 -2.72 1.88 0.30
CA PHE A 25 -2.94 0.56 -0.32
C PHE A 25 -2.39 0.47 -1.75
N ASN A 26 -2.68 1.48 -2.59
CA ASN A 26 -2.23 1.49 -3.98
C ASN A 26 -0.72 1.72 -4.11
N ARG A 27 -0.12 2.56 -3.23
CA ARG A 27 1.33 2.70 -3.16
C ARG A 27 1.99 1.39 -2.73
N GLY A 28 1.39 0.65 -1.79
CA GLY A 28 1.82 -0.69 -1.39
C GLY A 28 1.82 -1.69 -2.56
N ILE A 29 0.78 -1.70 -3.40
CA ILE A 29 0.76 -2.51 -4.64
C ILE A 29 1.92 -2.13 -5.56
N THR A 30 2.14 -0.83 -5.76
CA THR A 30 3.17 -0.32 -6.67
C THR A 30 4.58 -0.68 -6.17
N LEU A 31 4.82 -0.58 -4.86
CA LEU A 31 6.07 -0.98 -4.21
C LEU A 31 6.30 -2.49 -4.32
N GLN A 32 5.26 -3.29 -4.12
CA GLN A 32 5.31 -4.74 -4.29
C GLN A 32 5.71 -5.11 -5.73
N LEU A 33 5.13 -4.47 -6.74
CA LEU A 33 5.49 -4.67 -8.14
C LEU A 33 6.94 -4.26 -8.46
N LYS A 34 7.48 -3.28 -7.71
CA LYS A 34 8.88 -2.86 -7.80
C LYS A 34 9.83 -3.80 -7.05
N GLY A 35 9.31 -4.75 -6.27
CA GLY A 35 10.09 -5.68 -5.44
C GLY A 35 10.41 -5.14 -4.04
N ASP A 36 9.99 -3.92 -3.70
CA ASP A 36 10.17 -3.35 -2.37
C ASP A 36 9.07 -3.86 -1.41
N THR A 37 9.20 -5.13 -1.06
CA THR A 37 8.19 -5.84 -0.28
C THR A 37 8.08 -5.35 1.16
N MET A 38 9.16 -4.79 1.74
CA MET A 38 9.12 -4.23 3.09
C MET A 38 8.33 -2.92 3.13
N ALA A 39 8.60 -2.01 2.19
CA ALA A 39 7.83 -0.77 2.09
C ALA A 39 6.36 -1.07 1.74
N ALA A 40 6.09 -2.06 0.89
CA ALA A 40 4.72 -2.49 0.58
C ALA A 40 3.95 -2.95 1.82
N ILE A 41 4.56 -3.79 2.67
CA ILE A 41 3.93 -4.23 3.94
C ILE A 41 3.63 -3.05 4.86
N ALA A 42 4.56 -2.08 4.97
CA ALA A 42 4.34 -0.89 5.79
C ALA A 42 3.12 -0.09 5.32
N ASP A 43 2.98 0.10 4.01
CA ASP A 43 1.85 0.79 3.40
C ASP A 43 0.53 0.03 3.57
N TYR A 44 0.51 -1.30 3.40
CA TYR A 44 -0.67 -2.10 3.66
C TYR A 44 -1.12 -2.03 5.13
N ASN A 45 -0.18 -2.08 6.07
CA ASN A 45 -0.49 -1.91 7.49
C ASN A 45 -1.06 -0.51 7.79
N LYS A 46 -0.52 0.53 7.15
CA LYS A 46 -1.05 1.88 7.30
C LYS A 46 -2.47 2.00 6.72
N ALA A 47 -2.75 1.36 5.60
CA ALA A 47 -4.11 1.30 5.04
C ALA A 47 -5.09 0.59 5.99
N ILE A 48 -4.67 -0.51 6.64
CA ILE A 48 -5.48 -1.21 7.66
C ILE A 48 -5.79 -0.30 8.85
N GLN A 49 -4.80 0.45 9.34
CA GLN A 49 -4.97 1.36 10.49
C GLN A 49 -5.92 2.54 10.20
N LEU A 50 -6.03 2.97 8.95
CA LEU A 50 -6.77 4.17 8.56
C LEU A 50 -8.17 3.88 7.98
N SER A 51 -8.50 2.62 7.74
CA SER A 51 -9.72 2.22 7.04
C SER A 51 -10.71 1.55 7.98
N ASP A 52 -11.98 1.95 7.90
CA ASP A 52 -13.11 1.18 8.45
C ASP A 52 -13.76 0.25 7.39
N ASN A 53 -13.30 0.33 6.13
CA ASN A 53 -13.78 -0.53 5.06
C ASN A 53 -13.18 -1.93 5.19
N VAL A 54 -14.02 -2.89 5.58
CA VAL A 54 -13.65 -4.30 5.78
C VAL A 54 -13.03 -4.93 4.52
N ALA A 55 -13.56 -4.63 3.33
CA ALA A 55 -13.03 -5.19 2.09
C ALA A 55 -11.60 -4.71 1.80
N LEU A 56 -11.30 -3.43 2.06
CA LEU A 56 -9.95 -2.89 1.92
C LEU A 56 -8.98 -3.51 2.94
N ILE A 57 -9.43 -3.68 4.19
CA ILE A 57 -8.65 -4.30 5.26
C ILE A 57 -8.29 -5.74 4.89
N GLU A 58 -9.26 -6.54 4.48
CA GLU A 58 -9.03 -7.94 4.11
C GLU A 58 -8.15 -8.05 2.86
N ALA A 59 -8.33 -7.17 1.86
CA ALA A 59 -7.44 -7.12 0.72
C ALA A 59 -5.99 -6.80 1.12
N ALA A 60 -5.78 -5.84 2.03
CA ALA A 60 -4.45 -5.49 2.52
C ALA A 60 -3.80 -6.64 3.32
N ARG A 61 -4.57 -7.31 4.18
CA ARG A 61 -4.12 -8.49 4.94
C ARG A 61 -3.72 -9.64 4.02
N GLN A 62 -4.52 -9.92 2.99
CA GLN A 62 -4.20 -10.94 1.99
C GLN A 62 -2.89 -10.62 1.28
N ARG A 63 -2.69 -9.37 0.85
CA ARG A 63 -1.43 -8.94 0.20
C ARG A 63 -0.21 -9.10 1.11
N ILE A 64 -0.32 -8.78 2.39
CA ILE A 64 0.75 -8.98 3.38
C ILE A 64 1.07 -10.48 3.50
N SER A 65 0.06 -11.33 3.63
CA SER A 65 0.22 -12.79 3.72
C SER A 65 0.91 -13.37 2.48
N ASP A 66 0.51 -12.93 1.28
CA ASP A 66 1.08 -13.39 0.02
C ASP A 66 2.55 -13.01 -0.13
N ILE A 67 2.95 -11.81 0.34
CA ILE A 67 4.36 -11.41 0.38
C ILE A 67 5.14 -12.32 1.32
N GLN A 68 4.62 -12.59 2.52
CA GLN A 68 5.31 -13.40 3.53
C GLN A 68 5.47 -14.86 3.09
N ARG A 69 4.50 -15.43 2.36
CA ARG A 69 4.57 -16.80 1.83
C ARG A 69 5.60 -16.99 0.71
N LYS A 70 6.00 -15.90 0.04
CA LYS A 70 6.94 -15.92 -1.09
C LYS A 70 8.38 -15.58 -0.71
N ARG A 71 8.63 -15.31 0.58
CA ARG A 71 9.98 -15.13 1.13
C ARG A 71 10.55 -16.48 1.55
#